data_AF-A0A7J8MGD7-F1
#
_entry.id   AF-A0A7J8MGD7-F1
#
_cell.length_a   1.000
_cell.length_b   1.000
_cell.length_c   1.000
_cell.angle_alpha   90.00
_cell.angle_beta   90.00
_cell.angle_gamma   90.00
#
_symmetry.space_group_name_H-M   'P 1'
#
loop_
_entity.id
_entity.type
_entity.pdbx_description
1 polymer ?
#
loop_
_entity_poly.entity_id
_entity_poly.type
_entity_poly.pdbx_seq_one_letter_code
_entity_poly.pdbx_strand_id
1 'polypeptide(L)'
;VYGKPTNQGVTQLKFQRSKRSVAEERAGRKLGGLRVVNSYWINEDSTYKYFEVILVDVAHNAIRNDPRINWICNPVHKHRELRGLTSAGKKNRGLHGKGHLHHKNRPSRRATWKRNNTLSLRRYR
;
A
#
# COMPACT_ATOMS: atom_id res chain seq x y z
N VAL A 1 -21.86 -20.39 3.65
CA VAL A 1 -21.15 -19.64 4.72
C VAL A 1 -21.89 -19.90 6.03
N TYR A 2 -21.23 -20.47 7.04
CA TYR A 2 -21.85 -20.74 8.34
C TYR A 2 -21.58 -19.60 9.34
N GLY A 3 -22.45 -19.46 10.34
CA GLY A 3 -22.33 -18.44 11.39
C GLY A 3 -23.35 -17.30 11.27
N LYS A 4 -23.06 -16.19 11.97
CA LYS A 4 -23.98 -15.06 12.13
C LYS A 4 -24.41 -14.46 10.77
N PRO A 5 -25.68 -14.03 10.60
CA PRO A 5 -26.19 -13.45 9.35
C PRO A 5 -25.35 -12.30 8.77
N THR A 6 -24.72 -11.48 9.63
CA THR A 6 -23.84 -10.38 9.20
C THR A 6 -22.66 -10.80 8.30
N ASN A 7 -22.25 -12.07 8.33
CA ASN A 7 -21.11 -12.58 7.57
C ASN A 7 -21.52 -13.36 6.31
N GLN A 8 -22.82 -13.45 6.01
CA GLN A 8 -23.32 -14.32 4.93
C GLN A 8 -23.28 -13.67 3.53
N GLY A 9 -22.94 -12.38 3.41
CA GLY A 9 -22.88 -11.68 2.12
C GLY A 9 -21.73 -12.16 1.20
N VAL A 10 -22.02 -12.34 -0.09
CA VAL A 10 -21.04 -12.86 -1.08
C VAL A 10 -20.82 -11.89 -2.25
N THR A 11 -21.88 -11.50 -2.96
CA THR A 11 -21.79 -10.80 -4.26
C THR A 11 -21.45 -9.31 -4.17
N GLN A 12 -21.90 -8.64 -3.10
CA GLN A 12 -21.76 -7.18 -2.97
C GLN A 12 -20.48 -6.74 -2.25
N LEU A 13 -19.62 -7.67 -1.86
CA LEU A 13 -18.34 -7.36 -1.21
C LEU A 13 -17.44 -6.59 -2.17
N LYS A 14 -16.95 -5.42 -1.74
CA LYS A 14 -16.01 -4.60 -2.51
C LYS A 14 -14.61 -4.75 -1.94
N PHE A 15 -13.63 -4.88 -2.83
CA PHE A 15 -12.26 -5.06 -2.39
C PHE A 15 -11.73 -3.81 -1.68
N GLN A 16 -11.09 -4.02 -0.53
CA GLN A 16 -10.56 -2.92 0.29
C GLN A 16 -9.48 -2.10 -0.43
N ARG A 17 -8.74 -2.66 -1.39
CA ARG A 17 -7.67 -1.97 -2.14
C ARG A 17 -8.14 -1.52 -3.51
N SER A 18 -7.63 -0.37 -3.97
CA SER A 18 -7.91 0.12 -5.33
C SER A 18 -7.35 -0.78 -6.42
N LYS A 19 -8.00 -0.80 -7.60
CA LYS A 19 -7.52 -1.51 -8.81
C LYS A 19 -6.09 -1.10 -9.19
N ARG A 20 -5.72 0.17 -9.01
CA ARG A 20 -4.36 0.69 -9.24
C ARG A 20 -3.32 0.03 -8.33
N SER A 21 -3.63 -0.12 -7.04
CA SER A 21 -2.75 -0.86 -6.10
C SER A 21 -2.60 -2.32 -6.51
N VAL A 22 -3.70 -2.96 -6.94
CA VAL A 22 -3.66 -4.34 -7.41
C VAL A 22 -2.78 -4.49 -8.66
N ALA A 23 -2.83 -3.53 -9.59
CA ALA A 23 -1.96 -3.51 -10.76
C ALA A 23 -0.48 -3.39 -10.39
N GLU A 24 -0.13 -2.47 -9.49
CA GLU A 24 1.24 -2.32 -8.97
C GLU A 24 1.76 -3.62 -8.33
N GLU A 25 0.93 -4.29 -7.52
CA GLU A 25 1.30 -5.55 -6.88
C GLU A 25 1.48 -6.70 -7.87
N ARG A 26 0.63 -6.79 -8.90
CA ARG A 26 0.78 -7.80 -9.95
C ARG A 26 2.09 -7.59 -10.73
N ALA A 27 2.40 -6.36 -11.11
CA ALA A 27 3.66 -6.02 -11.77
C ALA A 27 4.88 -6.32 -10.88
N GLY A 28 4.86 -5.90 -9.61
CA GLY A 28 5.96 -6.14 -8.67
C GLY A 28 6.20 -7.61 -8.35
N ARG A 29 5.15 -8.45 -8.32
CA ARG A 29 5.31 -9.91 -8.17
C ARG A 29 5.91 -10.56 -9.42
N LYS A 30 5.50 -10.12 -10.61
CA LYS A 30 6.03 -10.64 -11.87
C LYS A 30 7.47 -10.21 -12.11
N LEU A 31 7.82 -8.99 -11.73
CA LEU A 31 9.13 -8.36 -11.93
C LEU A 31 9.87 -8.16 -10.60
N GLY A 32 10.12 -9.25 -9.87
CA GLY A 32 10.67 -9.20 -8.51
C GLY A 32 12.08 -8.58 -8.38
N GLY A 33 12.85 -8.57 -9.47
CA GLY A 33 14.16 -7.91 -9.53
C GLY A 33 14.08 -6.39 -9.49
N LEU A 34 12.97 -5.81 -9.92
CA LEU A 34 12.77 -4.36 -10.03
C LEU A 34 12.10 -3.79 -8.76
N ARG A 35 12.01 -2.46 -8.70
CA ARG A 35 11.30 -1.73 -7.64
C ARG A 35 10.20 -0.88 -8.23
N VAL A 36 8.97 -1.06 -7.71
CA VAL A 36 7.83 -0.22 -8.08
C VAL A 36 7.95 1.15 -7.41
N VAL A 37 8.00 2.20 -8.23
CA VAL A 37 8.02 3.60 -7.78
C VAL A 37 6.58 4.06 -7.55
N ASN A 38 5.80 4.06 -8.63
CA ASN A 38 4.41 4.53 -8.70
C ASN A 38 3.74 3.98 -9.97
N SER A 39 2.52 4.40 -10.24
CA SER A 39 1.76 4.04 -11.44
C SER A 39 0.85 5.20 -11.87
N TYR A 40 0.20 5.12 -13.03
CA TYR A 40 -0.88 6.02 -13.42
C TYR A 40 -1.91 5.31 -14.30
N TRP A 41 -3.11 5.90 -14.41
CA TRP A 41 -4.18 5.38 -15.26
C TRP A 41 -3.92 5.77 -16.71
N ILE A 42 -4.19 4.85 -17.64
CA ILE A 42 -4.03 5.08 -19.08
C ILE A 42 -5.39 5.06 -19.78
N ASN A 43 -6.15 3.99 -19.55
CA ASN A 43 -7.41 3.75 -20.23
C ASN A 43 -8.29 2.78 -19.43
N GLU A 44 -9.56 2.68 -19.80
CA GLU A 44 -10.49 1.66 -19.30
C GLU A 44 -11.49 1.25 -20.37
N ASP A 45 -11.92 -0.01 -20.30
CA ASP A 45 -13.02 -0.53 -21.08
C ASP A 45 -14.13 -1.06 -20.13
N SER A 46 -15.13 -1.76 -20.68
CA SER A 46 -16.24 -2.32 -19.89
C SER A 46 -15.80 -3.34 -18.83
N THR A 47 -14.66 -3.99 -19.04
CA THR A 47 -14.21 -5.18 -18.30
C THR A 47 -12.95 -4.90 -17.47
N TYR A 48 -12.01 -4.13 -18.02
CA TYR A 48 -10.67 -3.90 -17.52
C TYR A 48 -10.35 -2.42 -17.31
N LYS A 49 -9.38 -2.18 -16.42
CA LYS A 49 -8.74 -0.87 -16.26
C LYS A 49 -7.25 -1.05 -16.47
N TYR A 50 -6.67 -0.18 -17.28
CA TYR A 50 -5.27 -0.23 -17.67
C TYR A 50 -4.47 0.83 -16.90
N PHE A 51 -3.31 0.41 -16.41
CA PHE A 51 -2.40 1.26 -15.66
C PHE A 51 -0.97 1.03 -16.14
N GLU A 52 -0.20 2.11 -16.22
CA GLU A 52 1.23 2.07 -16.46
C GLU A 52 1.93 2.09 -15.11
N VAL A 53 2.80 1.11 -14.87
CA VAL A 53 3.56 0.98 -13.62
C VAL A 53 4.99 1.36 -13.90
N ILE A 54 5.52 2.33 -13.14
CA ILE A 54 6.89 2.80 -13.26
C ILE A 54 7.76 1.93 -12.35
N LEU A 55 8.68 1.18 -12.96
CA LEU A 55 9.65 0.35 -12.27
C LEU A 55 11.08 0.88 -12.46
N VAL A 56 11.92 0.60 -11.48
CA VAL A 56 13.34 0.98 -11.48
C VAL A 56 14.19 -0.26 -11.22
N ASP A 57 15.26 -0.41 -11.99
CA ASP A 57 16.30 -1.40 -11.73
C ASP A 57 17.32 -0.86 -10.71
N VAL A 58 17.47 -1.56 -9.59
CA VAL A 58 18.38 -1.19 -8.50
C VAL A 58 19.82 -1.63 -8.72
N ALA A 59 20.05 -2.54 -9.68
CA ALA A 59 21.38 -3.00 -10.07
C ALA A 59 22.05 -2.04 -11.07
N HIS A 60 21.27 -1.16 -11.72
CA HIS A 60 21.77 -0.25 -12.74
C HIS A 60 22.55 0.94 -12.13
N ASN A 61 23.77 1.18 -12.61
CA ASN A 61 24.67 2.21 -12.06
C ASN A 61 24.09 3.63 -12.13
N ALA A 62 23.35 3.98 -13.19
CA ALA A 62 22.75 5.32 -13.27
C ALA A 62 21.76 5.59 -12.13
N ILE A 63 21.03 4.56 -11.68
CA ILE A 63 20.10 4.67 -10.54
C ILE A 63 20.86 4.74 -9.22
N ARG A 64 21.94 3.97 -9.08
CA ARG A 64 22.75 3.94 -7.85
C ARG A 64 23.51 5.25 -7.63
N ASN A 65 23.99 5.86 -8.72
CA ASN A 65 24.80 7.07 -8.68
C ASN A 65 23.95 8.35 -8.64
N ASP A 66 22.69 8.32 -9.09
CA ASP A 66 21.80 9.49 -9.05
C ASP A 66 21.25 9.74 -7.62
N PRO A 67 21.64 10.85 -6.96
CA PRO A 67 21.21 11.16 -5.59
C PRO A 67 19.70 11.41 -5.45
N ARG A 68 18.96 11.64 -6.55
CA ARG A 68 17.51 11.91 -6.52
C ARG A 68 16.70 10.63 -6.31
N ILE A 69 17.19 9.49 -6.81
CA ILE A 69 16.44 8.23 -6.84
C ILE A 69 17.14 7.09 -6.09
N ASN A 70 18.45 7.18 -5.84
CA ASN A 70 19.24 6.11 -5.23
C ASN A 70 18.70 5.61 -3.87
N TRP A 71 17.88 6.40 -3.17
CA TRP A 71 17.16 5.97 -1.98
C TRP A 71 16.40 4.66 -2.22
N ILE A 72 15.85 4.44 -3.42
CA ILE A 72 15.07 3.23 -3.75
C ILE A 72 15.92 1.96 -3.79
N CYS A 73 17.24 2.09 -3.95
CA CYS A 73 18.18 0.96 -3.95
C CYS A 73 18.36 0.34 -2.57
N ASN A 74 18.06 1.09 -1.49
CA ASN A 74 18.20 0.56 -0.14
C ASN A 74 17.24 -0.63 0.10
N PRO A 75 17.68 -1.66 0.85
CA PRO A 75 16.89 -2.88 1.03
C PRO A 75 15.53 -2.65 1.72
N VAL A 76 15.40 -1.59 2.52
CA VAL A 76 14.14 -1.21 3.17
C VAL A 76 13.01 -0.82 2.19
N HIS A 77 13.36 -0.54 0.93
CA HIS A 77 12.42 -0.20 -0.15
C HIS A 77 12.06 -1.40 -1.04
N LYS A 78 12.43 -2.63 -0.67
CA LYS A 78 11.89 -3.85 -1.30
C LYS A 78 10.37 -3.91 -1.16
N HIS A 79 9.69 -4.31 -2.23
CA HIS A 79 8.24 -4.56 -2.24
C HIS A 79 7.38 -3.47 -1.57
N ARG A 80 7.54 -2.22 -2.00
CA ARG A 80 6.77 -1.08 -1.48
C ARG A 80 5.28 -1.19 -1.85
N GLU A 81 5.00 -1.71 -3.02
CA GLU A 81 3.68 -2.01 -3.56
C GLU A 81 2.91 -2.98 -2.65
N LEU A 82 3.54 -4.09 -2.24
CA LEU A 82 2.92 -5.10 -1.37
C LEU A 82 2.65 -4.57 0.05
N ARG A 83 3.42 -3.58 0.50
CA ARG A 83 3.27 -2.93 1.82
C ARG A 83 2.38 -1.70 1.79
N GLY A 84 1.83 -1.32 0.64
CA GLY A 84 1.00 -0.13 0.48
C GLY A 84 1.75 1.17 0.78
N LEU A 85 3.00 1.28 0.33
CA LEU A 85 3.86 2.47 0.47
C LEU A 85 3.90 3.33 -0.81
N THR A 86 3.36 2.82 -1.92
CA THR A 86 3.10 3.60 -3.15
C THR A 86 2.00 4.63 -2.92
N SER A 87 1.81 5.56 -3.87
CA SER A 87 0.76 6.57 -3.75
C SER A 87 -0.64 5.95 -3.66
N ALA A 88 -0.91 4.94 -4.49
CA ALA A 88 -2.17 4.18 -4.48
C ALA A 88 -2.41 3.46 -3.13
N GLY A 89 -1.36 2.82 -2.58
CA GLY A 89 -1.42 2.19 -1.26
C GLY A 89 -1.66 3.18 -0.12
N LYS A 90 -0.98 4.34 -0.14
CA LYS A 90 -1.18 5.41 0.85
C LYS A 90 -2.58 6.00 0.80
N LYS A 91 -3.14 6.19 -0.40
CA LYS A 91 -4.54 6.63 -0.58
C LYS A 91 -5.50 5.65 0.10
N ASN A 92 -5.32 4.36 -0.17
CA ASN A 92 -6.16 3.30 0.39
C ASN A 92 -6.10 3.20 1.91
N ARG A 93 -4.91 3.45 2.48
CA ARG A 93 -4.68 3.49 3.93
C ARG A 93 -5.24 4.76 4.59
N GLY A 94 -5.83 5.68 3.83
CA GLY A 94 -6.35 6.94 4.32
C GLY A 94 -5.27 7.89 4.84
N LEU A 95 -4.05 7.81 4.27
CA LEU A 95 -2.88 8.60 4.68
C LEU A 95 -2.68 9.90 3.89
N HIS A 96 -3.48 10.14 2.85
CA HIS A 96 -3.44 11.41 2.10
C HIS A 96 -3.97 12.58 2.93
N GLY A 97 -5.09 12.41 3.63
CA GLY A 97 -5.64 13.45 4.51
C GLY A 97 -4.99 13.44 5.90
N LYS A 98 -4.93 14.61 6.56
CA LYS A 98 -4.35 14.84 7.91
C LYS A 98 -5.40 15.45 8.85
N GLY A 99 -5.09 15.54 10.14
CA GLY A 99 -5.95 16.18 11.14
C GLY A 99 -6.98 15.25 11.78
N HIS A 100 -7.99 15.86 12.42
CA HIS A 100 -8.99 15.17 13.24
C HIS A 100 -9.75 14.05 12.51
N LEU A 101 -10.01 14.14 11.20
CA LEU A 101 -10.67 13.07 10.44
C LEU A 101 -9.77 11.84 10.20
N HIS A 102 -8.45 11.98 10.37
CA HIS A 102 -7.47 10.93 10.05
C HIS A 102 -6.62 10.48 11.24
N HIS A 103 -6.98 10.86 12.46
CA HIS A 103 -6.23 10.53 13.68
C HIS A 103 -6.11 9.02 13.91
N LYS A 104 -7.14 8.24 13.54
CA LYS A 104 -7.13 6.77 13.67
C LYS A 104 -6.29 6.05 12.62
N ASN A 105 -5.80 6.74 11.58
CA ASN A 105 -5.08 6.11 10.47
C ASN A 105 -3.56 6.13 10.65
N ARG A 106 -3.01 6.85 11.65
CA ARG A 106 -1.57 7.12 11.78
C ARG A 106 -0.94 6.49 13.04
N PRO A 107 0.20 5.77 12.92
CA PRO A 107 0.95 5.47 11.68
C PRO A 107 0.30 4.38 10.81
N SER A 108 -0.57 3.57 11.42
CA SER A 108 -1.50 2.66 10.76
C SER A 108 -2.74 2.46 11.63
N ARG A 109 -3.86 2.02 11.05
CA ARG A 109 -5.09 1.72 11.81
C ARG A 109 -4.85 0.69 12.91
N ARG A 110 -4.12 -0.39 12.61
CA ARG A 110 -3.77 -1.44 13.59
C ARG A 110 -2.84 -0.92 14.68
N ALA A 111 -1.85 -0.11 14.35
CA ALA A 111 -0.94 0.46 15.34
C ALA A 111 -1.69 1.39 16.32
N THR A 112 -2.62 2.21 15.81
CA THR A 112 -3.44 3.09 16.63
C THR A 112 -4.39 2.31 17.53
N TRP A 113 -5.08 1.31 16.97
CA TRP A 113 -5.93 0.42 17.75
C TRP A 113 -5.14 -0.29 18.86
N LYS A 114 -3.97 -0.85 18.54
CA LYS A 114 -3.10 -1.48 19.54
C LYS A 114 -2.76 -0.50 20.66
N ARG A 115 -2.29 0.71 20.35
CA ARG A 115 -1.94 1.73 21.35
C ARG A 115 -3.11 2.02 22.30
N ASN A 116 -4.31 2.22 21.76
CA ASN A 116 -5.47 2.62 22.54
C ASN A 116 -6.08 1.49 23.39
N ASN A 117 -5.86 0.24 22.99
CA ASN A 117 -6.41 -0.94 23.68
C ASN A 117 -5.35 -1.71 24.47
N THR A 118 -4.09 -1.26 24.47
CA THR A 118 -3.03 -1.89 25.29
C THR A 118 -3.17 -1.39 26.71
N LEU A 119 -3.36 -2.32 27.66
CA LEU A 119 -3.33 -2.03 29.08
C LEU A 119 -1.94 -1.51 29.49
N SER A 120 -1.89 -0.33 30.11
CA SER A 120 -0.65 0.26 30.62
C SER A 120 -0.51 -0.04 32.10
N LEU A 121 0.43 -0.91 32.45
CA LEU A 121 0.79 -1.25 33.83
C LEU A 121 2.10 -0.55 34.17
N ARG A 122 2.01 0.62 34.82
CA ARG A 122 3.19 1.36 35.28
C ARG A 122 3.73 0.71 36.56
N ARG A 123 5.06 0.71 36.72
CA ARG A 123 5.74 0.18 37.91
C ARG A 123 5.30 0.91 39.18
N TYR A 124 5.17 2.22 39.09
CA TYR A 124 4.61 3.10 40.13
C TYR A 124 3.55 3.99 39.48
N ARG A 125 2.47 4.28 40.20
CA ARG A 125 1.36 5.10 39.70
C ARG A 125 1.69 6.57 39.79
#